data_AF-A0A417WKX7-F1
#
_entry.id   AF-A0A417WKX7-F1
#
_cell.length_a   1.000
_cell.length_b   1.000
_cell.length_c   1.000
_cell.angle_alpha   90.00
_cell.angle_beta   90.00
_cell.angle_gamma   90.00
#
_symmetry.space_group_name_H-M   'P 1'
#
loop_
_entity.id
_entity.type
_entity.pdbx_description
1 polymer ?
#
loop_
_entity_poly.entity_id
_entity_poly.type
_entity_poly.pdbx_seq_one_letter_code
_entity_poly.pdbx_strand_id
1 'polypeptide(L)'
;MDTNRTNGYEHSYLCEKIIEECYDSIVVTDADGRYIIANKATEECMGLSKEQILGKRPDDMMAKHVYTNSTILEAMRTKKTVTGLVNVRGVNRLSTSLPFLDEQGNVEFIMTNNRSNIIMDEFARQLAYEQEQHDRYRNIADYLYTSNETDMVCKSEKMHALRRDCATIAIADSSVMLIGESGVGKELIAKFIHSQSSRSMQAFIAVNCSAIPPELFESEFFGYRPGAFTGASAKGKPGFLRMAHGGTLFLDELGELPLSMQSKLLRFTESGEFYPVGSTQTEKVDVRIITATNRNLMQMVKEGSFRSDLYYRLHVIPIRIPALRERPEDIEAIAAYYIERYNKKYCKKTCLSEDSLNLLLQYRWPGNVRELRNVIERAVLMSQAGSPDLPLRPMLHSDWDARELREQDLTGQNQEMSNALKSLEASVPSIPMPDPDLPLADAIKLFEQHYIDAVIARHNGKLSEAARSLGIHRTTLYRRQKAIDGLSGAPSGKF
;
A
#
# COMPACT_ATOMS: atom_id res chain seq x y z
N MET A 1 50.80 67.77 -6.98
CA MET A 1 51.11 66.83 -5.87
C MET A 1 49.95 66.69 -4.87
N ASP A 2 48.77 67.27 -5.11
CA ASP A 2 47.65 67.22 -4.13
C ASP A 2 46.50 66.27 -4.48
N THR A 3 46.52 65.56 -5.61
CA THR A 3 45.47 64.58 -5.96
C THR A 3 45.66 63.21 -5.30
N ASN A 4 46.88 62.85 -4.88
CA ASN A 4 47.16 61.55 -4.24
C ASN A 4 46.82 61.53 -2.74
N ARG A 5 46.77 62.68 -2.06
CA ARG A 5 46.40 62.74 -0.63
C ARG A 5 44.89 62.63 -0.43
N THR A 6 44.09 63.28 -1.27
CA THR A 6 42.61 63.23 -1.22
C THR A 6 42.06 61.84 -1.56
N ASN A 7 42.63 61.16 -2.57
CA ASN A 7 42.26 59.77 -2.91
C ASN A 7 42.58 58.76 -1.80
N GLY A 8 43.65 58.97 -1.03
CA GLY A 8 44.03 58.10 0.09
C GLY A 8 43.02 58.14 1.25
N TYR A 9 42.49 59.32 1.58
CA TYR A 9 41.46 59.48 2.61
C TYR A 9 40.11 58.88 2.18
N GLU A 10 39.71 59.06 0.91
CA GLU A 10 38.48 58.46 0.38
C GLU A 10 38.55 56.92 0.35
N HIS A 11 39.69 56.34 -0.02
CA HIS A 11 39.88 54.90 0.00
C HIS A 11 39.95 54.33 1.42
N SER A 12 40.61 55.02 2.37
CA SER A 12 40.64 54.58 3.77
C SER A 12 39.24 54.56 4.39
N TYR A 13 38.45 55.61 4.18
CA TYR A 13 37.07 55.69 4.68
C TYR A 13 36.16 54.62 4.06
N LEU A 14 36.30 54.38 2.74
CA LEU A 14 35.53 53.37 2.04
C LEU A 14 35.85 51.95 2.55
N CYS A 15 37.13 51.63 2.72
CA CYS A 15 37.56 50.33 3.25
C CYS A 15 37.05 50.08 4.67
N GLU A 16 37.13 51.09 5.55
CA GLU A 16 36.62 51.00 6.92
C GLU A 16 35.11 50.73 6.93
N LYS A 17 34.35 51.47 6.10
CA LYS A 17 32.89 51.28 5.98
C LYS A 17 32.51 49.90 5.43
N ILE A 18 33.25 49.38 4.44
CA ILE A 18 33.02 48.03 3.89
C ILE A 18 33.26 46.95 4.95
N ILE A 19 34.32 47.09 5.75
CA ILE A 19 34.64 46.13 6.81
C ILE A 19 33.57 46.17 7.91
N GLU A 20 33.16 47.37 8.32
CA GLU A 20 32.19 47.59 9.39
C GLU A 20 30.79 47.07 9.04
N GLU A 21 30.35 47.25 7.79
CA GLU A 21 29.03 46.80 7.28
C GLU A 21 29.05 45.36 6.73
N CYS A 22 30.18 44.65 6.80
CA CYS A 22 30.26 43.28 6.30
C CYS A 22 29.41 42.33 7.15
N TYR A 23 28.64 41.45 6.49
CA TYR A 23 27.80 40.45 7.15
C TYR A 23 28.61 39.39 7.91
N ASP A 24 29.79 39.03 7.40
CA ASP A 24 30.69 38.09 8.07
C ASP A 24 31.43 38.79 9.21
N SER A 25 31.73 38.06 10.29
CA SER A 25 32.62 38.55 11.33
C SER A 25 34.03 38.64 10.77
N ILE A 26 34.59 39.84 10.73
CA ILE A 26 35.96 40.13 10.30
C ILE A 26 36.72 40.71 11.47
N VAL A 27 37.85 40.07 11.79
CA VAL A 27 38.82 40.58 12.76
C VAL A 27 40.20 40.66 12.13
N VAL A 28 40.99 41.63 12.57
CA VAL A 28 42.41 41.73 12.22
C VAL A 28 43.23 41.79 13.50
N THR A 29 44.32 41.03 13.56
CA THR A 29 45.30 41.12 14.65
C THR A 29 46.64 41.64 14.18
N ASP A 30 47.37 42.32 15.06
CA ASP A 30 48.78 42.65 14.84
C ASP A 30 49.69 41.40 14.88
N ALA A 31 50.99 41.61 14.69
CA ALA A 31 52.03 40.58 14.76
C ALA A 31 52.08 39.83 16.11
N ASP A 32 51.70 40.50 17.20
CA ASP A 32 51.63 39.92 18.55
C ASP A 32 50.31 39.20 18.82
N GLY A 33 49.39 39.20 17.85
CA GLY A 33 48.08 38.59 17.95
C GLY A 33 47.09 39.41 18.76
N ARG A 34 47.26 40.73 18.90
CA ARG A 34 46.26 41.59 19.53
C ARG A 34 45.24 42.06 18.50
N TYR A 35 43.96 42.03 18.85
CA TYR A 35 42.90 42.53 17.98
C TYR A 35 43.06 44.04 17.73
N ILE A 36 43.26 44.43 16.47
CA ILE A 36 43.35 45.83 16.04
C ILE A 36 42.13 46.28 15.25
N ILE A 37 41.40 45.35 14.63
CA ILE A 37 40.13 45.61 13.96
C ILE A 37 39.13 44.52 14.37
N ALA A 38 37.91 44.95 14.69
CA ALA A 38 36.75 44.11 14.87
C ALA A 38 35.54 44.88 14.32
N ASN A 39 34.83 44.29 13.37
CA ASN A 39 33.60 44.87 12.82
C ASN A 39 32.38 44.54 13.69
N LYS A 40 31.26 45.22 13.46
CA LYS A 40 29.98 44.99 14.13
C LYS A 40 29.55 43.51 14.17
N ALA A 41 29.70 42.77 13.07
CA ALA A 41 29.37 41.34 13.02
C ALA A 41 30.22 40.51 14.01
N THR A 42 31.45 40.95 14.33
CA THR A 42 32.28 40.35 15.37
C THR A 42 31.76 40.65 16.76
N GLU A 43 31.33 41.89 17.05
CA GLU A 43 30.72 42.24 18.34
C GLU A 43 29.48 41.40 18.62
N GLU A 44 28.62 41.23 17.62
CA GLU A 44 27.43 40.38 17.69
C GLU A 44 27.81 38.90 17.88
N CYS A 45 28.80 38.42 17.13
CA CYS A 45 29.30 37.05 17.21
C CYS A 45 29.89 36.71 18.58
N MET A 46 30.76 37.58 19.11
CA MET A 46 31.42 37.38 20.39
C MET A 46 30.57 37.83 21.57
N GLY A 47 29.48 38.57 21.32
CA GLY A 47 28.63 39.23 22.32
C GLY A 47 29.43 40.09 23.29
N LEU A 48 30.39 40.85 22.76
CA LEU A 48 31.27 41.78 23.45
C LEU A 48 31.33 43.07 22.64
N SER A 49 31.47 44.20 23.33
CA SER A 49 31.69 45.49 22.66
C SER A 49 33.09 45.58 22.06
N LYS A 50 33.26 46.41 21.04
CA LYS A 50 34.53 46.66 20.33
C LYS A 50 35.64 47.06 21.31
N GLU A 51 35.34 47.88 22.31
CA GLU A 51 36.30 48.29 23.35
C GLU A 51 36.78 47.12 24.22
N GLN A 52 35.94 46.09 24.39
CA GLN A 52 36.29 44.89 25.14
C GLN A 52 37.14 43.90 24.32
N ILE A 53 37.06 43.99 22.99
CA ILE A 53 37.76 43.11 22.04
C ILE A 53 39.14 43.67 21.69
N LEU A 54 39.22 44.96 21.36
CA LEU A 54 40.44 45.60 20.87
C LEU A 54 41.58 45.55 21.91
N GLY A 55 42.80 45.33 21.42
CA GLY A 55 44.03 45.23 22.22
C GLY A 55 44.20 43.93 23.03
N LYS A 56 43.17 43.07 23.08
CA LYS A 56 43.23 41.75 23.73
C LYS A 56 43.80 40.70 22.80
N ARG A 57 44.34 39.63 23.37
CA ARG A 57 44.84 38.47 22.62
C ARG A 57 43.80 37.37 22.55
N PRO A 58 43.89 36.46 21.56
CA PRO A 58 43.01 35.32 21.48
C PRO A 58 43.01 34.44 22.74
N ASP A 59 44.15 34.32 23.42
CA ASP A 59 44.29 33.58 24.66
C ASP A 59 43.42 34.16 25.79
N ASP A 60 43.32 35.48 25.88
CA ASP A 60 42.49 36.18 26.87
C ASP A 60 41.00 35.88 26.67
N MET A 61 40.59 35.73 25.41
CA MET A 61 39.21 35.43 25.03
C MET A 61 38.85 33.96 25.27
N MET A 62 39.80 33.04 25.03
CA MET A 62 39.65 31.62 25.39
C MET A 62 39.57 31.44 26.91
N ALA A 63 40.38 32.17 27.69
CA ALA A 63 40.31 32.15 29.15
C ALA A 63 38.93 32.59 29.67
N LYS A 64 38.27 33.54 28.98
CA LYS A 64 36.89 33.98 29.25
C LYS A 64 35.80 33.09 28.63
N HIS A 65 36.18 31.97 28.03
CA HIS A 65 35.28 30.99 27.40
C HIS A 65 34.43 31.58 26.26
N VAL A 66 34.94 32.63 25.60
CA VAL A 66 34.27 33.24 24.44
C VAL A 66 34.31 32.28 23.24
N TYR A 67 35.42 31.57 23.07
CA TYR A 67 35.56 30.49 22.09
C TYR A 67 36.59 29.44 22.53
N THR A 68 36.54 28.26 21.92
CA THR A 68 37.25 27.04 22.38
C THR A 68 38.65 26.83 21.78
N ASN A 69 38.93 27.43 20.63
CA ASN A 69 40.17 27.27 19.86
C ASN A 69 40.37 28.49 18.94
N SER A 70 41.60 28.72 18.48
CA SER A 70 41.93 29.91 17.68
C SER A 70 42.75 29.57 16.44
N THR A 71 42.16 29.78 15.26
CA THR A 71 42.86 29.68 13.97
C THR A 71 43.90 30.80 13.80
N ILE A 72 43.77 31.92 14.53
CA ILE A 72 44.72 33.04 14.55
C ILE A 72 46.06 32.60 15.12
N LEU A 73 46.05 31.92 16.28
CA LEU A 73 47.28 31.45 16.93
C LEU A 73 47.99 30.38 16.09
N GLU A 74 47.22 29.53 15.42
CA GLU A 74 47.77 28.53 14.52
C GLU A 74 48.36 29.16 13.24
N ALA A 75 47.69 30.16 12.65
CA ALA A 75 48.20 30.91 11.50
C ALA A 75 49.47 31.70 11.86
N MET A 76 49.53 32.28 13.05
CA MET A 76 50.72 32.97 13.58
C MET A 76 51.92 32.02 13.71
N ARG A 77 51.70 30.81 14.23
CA ARG A 77 52.75 29.79 14.40
C ARG A 77 53.22 29.21 13.06
N THR A 78 52.27 28.91 12.16
CA THR A 78 52.56 28.20 10.90
C THR A 78 52.95 29.13 9.75
N LYS A 79 52.68 30.44 9.88
CA LYS A 79 52.84 31.45 8.82
C LYS A 79 52.12 31.09 7.52
N LYS A 80 51.05 30.31 7.63
CA LYS A 80 50.23 29.83 6.50
C LYS A 80 48.76 30.12 6.77
N THR A 81 47.96 30.14 5.71
CA THR A 81 46.50 30.22 5.82
C THR A 81 45.98 29.00 6.58
N VAL A 82 45.20 29.24 7.62
CA VAL A 82 44.57 28.20 8.44
C VAL A 82 43.05 28.35 8.34
N THR A 83 42.37 27.26 8.02
CA THR A 83 40.90 27.19 8.06
C THR A 83 40.48 26.09 9.01
N GLY A 84 39.58 26.39 9.94
CA GLY A 84 39.11 25.44 10.93
C GLY A 84 37.75 25.82 11.52
N LEU A 85 37.13 24.86 12.21
CA LEU A 85 35.91 25.12 12.96
C LEU A 85 36.25 25.68 14.34
N VAL A 86 35.63 26.81 14.68
CA VAL A 86 35.73 27.47 15.98
C VAL A 86 34.34 27.54 16.60
N ASN A 87 34.20 27.04 17.83
CA ASN A 87 32.98 27.21 18.59
C ASN A 87 33.03 28.55 19.31
N VAL A 88 32.15 29.48 18.94
CA VAL A 88 32.00 30.78 19.61
C VAL A 88 30.67 30.76 20.34
N ARG A 89 30.72 30.78 21.69
CA ARG A 89 29.55 30.73 22.57
C ARG A 89 28.49 29.67 22.20
N GLY A 90 28.94 28.45 21.86
CA GLY A 90 28.06 27.32 21.55
C GLY A 90 27.70 27.17 20.07
N VAL A 91 28.04 28.14 19.21
CA VAL A 91 27.79 28.07 17.76
C VAL A 91 29.10 27.75 17.01
N ASN A 92 29.09 26.67 16.23
CA ASN A 92 30.23 26.32 15.38
C ASN A 92 30.30 27.25 14.16
N ARG A 93 31.46 27.85 13.95
CA ARG A 93 31.73 28.80 12.86
C ARG A 93 32.95 28.35 12.09
N LEU A 94 32.90 28.49 10.76
CA LEU A 94 34.07 28.28 9.92
C LEU A 94 34.93 29.53 9.97
N SER A 95 36.14 29.38 10.50
CA SER A 95 37.09 30.46 10.70
C SER A 95 38.28 30.27 9.75
N THR A 96 38.55 31.26 8.90
CA THR A 96 39.72 31.29 8.02
C THR A 96 40.62 32.46 8.42
N SER A 97 41.83 32.15 8.87
CA SER A 97 42.87 33.10 9.26
C SER A 97 43.97 33.15 8.20
N LEU A 98 44.17 34.33 7.62
CA LEU A 98 45.15 34.62 6.58
C LEU A 98 46.24 35.55 7.16
N PRO A 99 47.48 35.06 7.36
CA PRO A 99 48.59 35.91 7.78
C PRO A 99 49.15 36.68 6.59
N PHE A 100 49.37 37.98 6.78
CA PHE A 100 50.11 38.84 5.88
C PHE A 100 51.55 38.93 6.38
N LEU A 101 52.51 38.71 5.49
CA LEU A 101 53.91 38.61 5.85
C LEU A 101 54.70 39.80 5.28
N ASP A 102 55.69 40.28 6.04
CA ASP A 102 56.65 41.27 5.58
C ASP A 102 57.67 40.67 4.58
N GLU A 103 58.54 41.52 4.02
CA GLU A 103 59.60 41.09 3.08
C GLU A 103 60.60 40.09 3.68
N GLN A 104 60.67 39.99 5.02
CA GLN A 104 61.54 39.04 5.75
C GLN A 104 60.80 37.76 6.15
N GLY A 105 59.52 37.63 5.78
CA GLY A 105 58.67 36.48 6.08
C GLY A 105 58.15 36.42 7.52
N ASN A 106 58.13 37.54 8.25
CA ASN A 106 57.48 37.64 9.56
C ASN A 106 56.03 38.11 9.40
N VAL A 107 55.18 37.73 10.35
CA VAL A 107 53.76 38.13 10.32
C VAL A 107 53.65 39.62 10.64
N GLU A 108 53.08 40.40 9.73
CA GLU A 108 52.77 41.81 9.91
C GLU A 108 51.40 41.97 10.58
N PHE A 109 50.39 41.29 10.05
CA PHE A 109 49.06 41.20 10.63
C PHE A 109 48.34 39.93 10.15
N ILE A 110 47.25 39.55 10.82
CA ILE A 110 46.43 38.39 10.43
C ILE A 110 44.99 38.85 10.25
N MET A 111 44.41 38.58 9.09
CA MET A 111 42.99 38.80 8.83
C MET A 111 42.24 37.48 9.05
N THR A 112 41.17 37.53 9.83
CA THR A 112 40.34 36.36 10.09
C THR A 112 38.89 36.65 9.75
N ASN A 113 38.29 35.78 8.94
CA ASN A 113 36.87 35.79 8.64
C ASN A 113 36.20 34.60 9.34
N ASN A 114 35.09 34.86 10.04
CA ASN A 114 34.28 33.86 10.73
C ASN A 114 32.87 33.82 10.13
N ARG A 115 32.54 32.70 9.48
CA ARG A 115 31.22 32.46 8.87
C ARG A 115 30.36 31.56 9.74
N SER A 116 29.07 31.88 9.81
CA SER A 116 28.09 31.01 10.45
C SER A 116 27.79 29.82 9.54
N ASN A 117 27.91 28.59 10.06
CA ASN A 117 27.55 27.39 9.32
C ASN A 117 26.04 27.08 9.35
N ILE A 118 25.23 27.90 10.03
CA ILE A 118 23.78 27.65 10.22
C ILE A 118 23.07 27.45 8.87
N ILE A 119 23.37 28.29 7.88
CA ILE A 119 22.76 28.22 6.55
C ILE A 119 23.22 26.96 5.81
N MET A 120 24.51 26.59 5.91
CA MET A 120 25.03 25.37 5.28
C MET A 120 24.46 24.09 5.91
N ASP A 121 24.29 24.05 7.23
CA ASP A 121 23.65 22.93 7.93
C ASP A 121 22.16 22.80 7.61
N GLU A 122 21.48 23.92 7.37
CA GLU A 122 20.08 23.93 6.96
C GLU A 122 19.91 23.41 5.52
N PHE A 123 20.74 23.88 4.58
CA PHE A 123 20.78 23.35 3.21
C PHE A 123 21.22 21.87 3.15
N ALA A 124 22.23 21.47 3.93
CA ALA A 124 22.69 20.08 3.97
C ALA A 124 21.60 19.15 4.52
N ARG A 125 20.87 19.57 5.55
CA ARG A 125 19.71 18.82 6.07
C ARG A 125 18.59 18.72 5.04
N GLN A 126 18.34 19.78 4.28
CA GLN A 126 17.34 19.77 3.22
C GLN A 126 17.72 18.80 2.09
N LEU A 127 18.98 18.82 1.65
CA LEU A 127 19.51 17.92 0.62
C LEU A 127 19.53 16.46 1.07
N ALA A 128 20.00 16.17 2.28
CA ALA A 128 20.01 14.81 2.83
C ALA A 128 18.58 14.26 2.97
N TYR A 129 17.64 15.11 3.38
CA TYR A 129 16.23 14.75 3.45
C TYR A 129 15.63 14.46 2.07
N GLU A 130 15.92 15.28 1.05
CA GLU A 130 15.47 15.02 -0.32
C GLU A 130 16.06 13.72 -0.88
N GLN A 131 17.34 13.44 -0.60
CA GLN A 131 18.00 12.20 -1.00
C GLN A 131 17.39 10.97 -0.32
N GLU A 132 17.14 11.02 1.00
CA GLU A 132 16.49 9.94 1.73
C GLU A 132 15.08 9.66 1.20
N GLN A 133 14.33 10.71 0.83
CA GLN A 133 13.03 10.55 0.18
C GLN A 133 13.18 9.87 -1.19
N HIS A 134 14.08 10.35 -2.04
CA HIS A 134 14.33 9.73 -3.35
C HIS A 134 14.74 8.27 -3.24
N ASP A 135 15.64 7.93 -2.32
CA ASP A 135 16.07 6.54 -2.11
C ASP A 135 14.96 5.67 -1.56
N ARG A 136 14.10 6.20 -0.68
CA ARG A 136 12.94 5.47 -0.17
C ARG A 136 11.90 5.21 -1.27
N TYR A 137 11.61 6.19 -2.13
CA TYR A 137 10.71 5.99 -3.28
C TYR A 137 11.31 5.04 -4.31
N ARG A 138 12.62 5.12 -4.54
CA ARG A 138 13.35 4.18 -5.41
C ARG A 138 13.30 2.77 -4.84
N ASN A 139 13.50 2.59 -3.55
CA ASN A 139 13.45 1.28 -2.90
C ASN A 139 12.02 0.68 -2.88
N ILE A 140 10.98 1.51 -2.73
CA ILE A 140 9.59 1.05 -2.87
C ILE A 140 9.29 0.70 -4.34
N ALA A 141 9.75 1.52 -5.28
CA ALA A 141 9.66 1.20 -6.70
C ALA A 141 10.39 -0.13 -6.98
N ASP A 142 11.62 -0.30 -6.50
CA ASP A 142 12.40 -1.53 -6.66
C ASP A 142 11.71 -2.73 -6.01
N TYR A 143 11.10 -2.57 -4.83
CA TYR A 143 10.29 -3.61 -4.17
C TYR A 143 9.05 -3.99 -5.01
N LEU A 144 8.45 -3.03 -5.71
CA LEU A 144 7.37 -3.26 -6.68
C LEU A 144 7.89 -3.84 -8.02
N TYR A 145 9.13 -3.55 -8.41
CA TYR A 145 9.83 -4.07 -9.59
C TYR A 145 10.49 -5.45 -9.35
N THR A 146 10.63 -5.93 -8.10
CA THR A 146 11.40 -7.15 -7.79
C THR A 146 10.77 -8.44 -8.33
N SER A 147 9.56 -8.39 -8.90
CA SER A 147 9.02 -9.47 -9.73
C SER A 147 9.46 -9.29 -11.19
N ASN A 148 10.78 -9.43 -11.41
CA ASN A 148 11.48 -9.47 -12.70
C ASN A 148 11.07 -10.65 -13.62
N GLU A 149 9.96 -11.34 -13.34
CA GLU A 149 9.37 -12.29 -14.28
C GLU A 149 8.63 -11.51 -15.36
N THR A 150 9.37 -11.14 -16.40
CA THR A 150 8.83 -10.50 -17.62
C THR A 150 8.54 -11.52 -18.72
N ASP A 151 9.12 -12.73 -18.62
CA ASP A 151 8.92 -13.78 -19.61
C ASP A 151 7.57 -14.48 -19.43
N MET A 152 6.60 -14.04 -20.22
CA MET A 152 5.33 -14.71 -20.38
C MET A 152 5.52 -15.96 -21.24
N VAL A 153 5.66 -17.12 -20.59
CA VAL A 153 5.74 -18.42 -21.27
C VAL A 153 4.38 -18.77 -21.88
N CYS A 154 4.32 -18.85 -23.21
CA CYS A 154 3.11 -19.19 -23.96
C CYS A 154 3.47 -20.03 -25.20
N LYS A 155 2.72 -21.11 -25.42
CA LYS A 155 2.78 -22.06 -26.53
C LYS A 155 1.39 -22.25 -27.18
N SER A 156 0.30 -22.08 -26.43
CA SER A 156 -1.06 -22.22 -26.94
C SER A 156 -1.44 -21.09 -27.91
N GLU A 157 -2.18 -21.42 -28.97
CA GLU A 157 -2.62 -20.42 -29.97
C GLU A 157 -3.51 -19.34 -29.33
N LYS A 158 -4.33 -19.71 -28.34
CA LYS A 158 -5.15 -18.77 -27.57
C LYS A 158 -4.31 -17.71 -26.88
N MET A 159 -3.21 -18.11 -26.24
CA MET A 159 -2.31 -17.16 -25.58
C MET A 159 -1.48 -16.36 -26.59
N HIS A 160 -1.11 -16.94 -27.73
CA HIS A 160 -0.45 -16.19 -28.80
C HIS A 160 -1.36 -15.12 -29.42
N ALA A 161 -2.64 -15.43 -29.62
CA ALA A 161 -3.65 -14.45 -30.04
C ALA A 161 -3.79 -13.34 -28.99
N LEU A 162 -4.00 -13.71 -27.71
CA LEU A 162 -4.12 -12.75 -26.61
C LEU A 162 -2.89 -11.84 -26.50
N ARG A 163 -1.68 -12.38 -26.69
CA ARG A 163 -0.43 -11.57 -26.69
C ARG A 163 -0.41 -10.54 -27.82
N ARG A 164 -0.88 -10.89 -29.03
CA ARG A 164 -0.98 -9.97 -30.17
C ARG A 164 -1.99 -8.87 -29.91
N ASP A 165 -3.14 -9.22 -29.33
CA ASP A 165 -4.17 -8.26 -28.95
C ASP A 165 -3.64 -7.29 -27.88
N CYS A 166 -3.00 -7.82 -26.83
CA CYS A 166 -2.37 -7.01 -25.79
C CYS A 166 -1.31 -6.06 -26.35
N ALA A 167 -0.48 -6.49 -27.30
CA ALA A 167 0.52 -5.63 -27.94
C ALA A 167 -0.13 -4.49 -28.74
N THR A 168 -1.25 -4.75 -29.42
CA THR A 168 -2.02 -3.73 -30.14
C THR A 168 -2.67 -2.73 -29.17
N ILE A 169 -3.27 -3.24 -28.09
CA ILE A 169 -3.91 -2.44 -27.04
C ILE A 169 -2.88 -1.62 -26.24
N ALA A 170 -1.64 -2.10 -26.10
CA ALA A 170 -0.58 -1.39 -25.40
C ALA A 170 -0.25 -0.03 -26.02
N ILE A 171 -0.39 0.11 -27.34
CA ILE A 171 -0.18 1.35 -28.09
C ILE A 171 -1.25 2.40 -27.74
N ALA A 172 -2.47 1.96 -27.46
CA ALA A 172 -3.56 2.84 -27.06
C ALA A 172 -3.43 3.25 -25.59
N ASP A 173 -3.55 4.54 -25.30
CA ASP A 173 -3.57 5.07 -23.93
C ASP A 173 -4.97 4.98 -23.29
N SER A 174 -5.58 3.79 -23.39
CA SER A 174 -6.93 3.50 -22.88
C SER A 174 -6.88 2.61 -21.65
N SER A 175 -7.96 2.65 -20.85
CA SER A 175 -8.11 1.77 -19.71
C SER A 175 -8.39 0.34 -20.16
N VAL A 176 -7.71 -0.61 -19.51
CA VAL A 176 -7.81 -2.04 -19.82
C VAL A 176 -8.32 -2.78 -18.60
N MET A 177 -9.25 -3.72 -18.79
CA MET A 177 -9.77 -4.57 -17.74
C MET A 177 -9.48 -6.04 -18.02
N LEU A 178 -8.64 -6.65 -17.18
CA LEU A 178 -8.24 -8.05 -17.26
C LEU A 178 -9.22 -8.92 -16.46
N ILE A 179 -9.92 -9.81 -17.14
CA ILE A 179 -10.90 -10.72 -16.54
C ILE A 179 -10.33 -12.13 -16.55
N GLY A 180 -10.27 -12.77 -15.39
CA GLY A 180 -9.86 -14.17 -15.31
C GLY A 180 -9.76 -14.68 -13.89
N GLU A 181 -9.71 -16.01 -13.75
CA GLU A 181 -9.60 -16.69 -12.47
C GLU A 181 -8.34 -16.27 -11.68
N SER A 182 -8.31 -16.60 -10.39
CA SER A 182 -7.10 -16.37 -9.60
C SER A 182 -5.95 -17.25 -10.11
N GLY A 183 -4.74 -16.69 -10.14
CA GLY A 183 -3.54 -17.43 -10.56
C GLY A 183 -3.33 -17.63 -12.06
N VAL A 184 -4.14 -17.03 -12.95
CA VAL A 184 -3.95 -17.15 -14.42
C VAL A 184 -2.77 -16.33 -14.98
N GLY A 185 -2.25 -15.37 -14.21
CA GLY A 185 -1.15 -14.47 -14.62
C GLY A 185 -1.60 -13.06 -15.03
N LYS A 186 -2.66 -12.51 -14.42
CA LYS A 186 -3.17 -11.16 -14.74
C LYS A 186 -2.11 -10.06 -14.59
N GLU A 187 -1.33 -10.10 -13.52
CA GLU A 187 -0.24 -9.13 -13.30
C GLU A 187 0.85 -9.20 -14.39
N LEU A 188 1.23 -10.41 -14.84
CA LEU A 188 2.19 -10.59 -15.93
C LEU A 188 1.70 -9.96 -17.23
N ILE A 189 0.41 -10.13 -17.54
CA ILE A 189 -0.22 -9.52 -18.71
C ILE A 189 -0.29 -7.99 -18.57
N ALA A 190 -0.60 -7.46 -17.39
CA ALA A 190 -0.59 -6.02 -17.14
C ALA A 190 0.82 -5.42 -17.34
N LYS A 191 1.86 -6.11 -16.84
CA LYS A 191 3.26 -5.73 -17.07
C LYS A 191 3.65 -5.80 -18.54
N PHE A 192 3.20 -6.83 -19.26
CA PHE A 192 3.41 -6.94 -20.70
C PHE A 192 2.75 -5.78 -21.47
N ILE A 193 1.51 -5.41 -21.14
CA ILE A 193 0.84 -4.25 -21.74
C ILE A 193 1.60 -2.96 -21.45
N HIS A 194 2.07 -2.78 -20.22
CA HIS A 194 2.87 -1.61 -19.85
C HIS A 194 4.20 -1.55 -20.61
N SER A 195 4.94 -2.67 -20.71
CA SER A 195 6.25 -2.72 -21.37
C SER A 195 6.18 -2.49 -22.88
N GLN A 196 5.03 -2.76 -23.51
CA GLN A 196 4.77 -2.50 -24.92
C GLN A 196 4.11 -1.12 -25.18
N SER A 197 3.91 -0.31 -24.13
CA SER A 197 3.25 1.00 -24.26
C SER A 197 4.25 2.15 -24.41
N SER A 198 3.75 3.34 -24.76
CA SER A 198 4.52 4.59 -24.74
C SER A 198 5.06 4.97 -23.34
N ARG A 199 4.51 4.36 -22.28
CA ARG A 199 4.88 4.60 -20.88
C ARG A 199 5.83 3.51 -20.33
N SER A 200 6.42 2.68 -21.17
CA SER A 200 7.26 1.53 -20.75
C SER A 200 8.51 1.89 -19.93
N MET A 201 9.01 3.12 -20.08
CA MET A 201 10.14 3.65 -19.29
C MET A 201 9.69 4.37 -18.01
N GLN A 202 8.38 4.43 -17.74
CA GLN A 202 7.79 5.13 -16.60
C GLN A 202 7.40 4.14 -15.51
N ALA A 203 6.98 4.66 -14.35
CA ALA A 203 6.61 3.83 -13.21
C ALA A 203 5.45 2.87 -13.52
N PHE A 204 5.59 1.61 -13.10
CA PHE A 204 4.49 0.65 -13.03
C PHE A 204 4.19 0.35 -11.55
N ILE A 205 3.06 0.85 -11.07
CA ILE A 205 2.64 0.66 -9.67
C ILE A 205 1.55 -0.42 -9.64
N ALA A 206 1.85 -1.57 -9.04
CA ALA A 206 0.89 -2.65 -8.84
C ALA A 206 0.29 -2.59 -7.43
N VAL A 207 -1.04 -2.59 -7.34
CA VAL A 207 -1.79 -2.53 -6.10
C VAL A 207 -2.78 -3.69 -6.07
N ASN A 208 -2.66 -4.56 -5.08
CA ASN A 208 -3.69 -5.55 -4.80
C ASN A 208 -4.72 -4.95 -3.84
N CYS A 209 -5.97 -4.80 -4.30
CA CYS A 209 -7.02 -4.15 -3.51
C CYS A 209 -7.44 -4.96 -2.28
N SER A 210 -7.28 -6.30 -2.28
CA SER A 210 -7.61 -7.13 -1.11
C SER A 210 -6.56 -7.09 0.00
N ALA A 211 -5.33 -6.71 -0.33
CA ALA A 211 -4.23 -6.66 0.63
C ALA A 211 -4.28 -5.41 1.53
N ILE A 212 -5.04 -4.39 1.14
CA ILE A 212 -5.11 -3.11 1.84
C ILE A 212 -6.37 -3.06 2.71
N PRO A 213 -6.24 -2.85 4.03
CA PRO A 213 -7.41 -2.67 4.90
C PRO A 213 -8.28 -1.51 4.40
N PRO A 214 -9.63 -1.64 4.40
CA PRO A 214 -10.54 -0.61 3.92
C PRO A 214 -10.31 0.77 4.56
N GLU A 215 -9.91 0.80 5.83
CA GLU A 215 -9.66 2.03 6.60
C GLU A 215 -8.40 2.76 6.13
N LEU A 216 -7.40 2.01 5.67
CA LEU A 216 -6.13 2.58 5.20
C LEU A 216 -6.14 2.88 3.71
N PHE A 217 -7.06 2.25 2.97
CA PHE A 217 -7.11 2.31 1.51
C PHE A 217 -7.03 3.74 0.97
N GLU A 218 -7.83 4.65 1.53
CA GLU A 218 -7.86 6.03 1.08
C GLU A 218 -6.51 6.73 1.24
N SER A 219 -5.89 6.56 2.40
CA SER A 219 -4.60 7.19 2.73
C SER A 219 -3.43 6.61 1.93
N GLU A 220 -3.49 5.33 1.55
CA GLU A 220 -2.49 4.68 0.70
C GLU A 220 -2.67 5.06 -0.77
N PHE A 221 -3.92 5.16 -1.25
CA PHE A 221 -4.22 5.40 -2.65
C PHE A 221 -4.04 6.87 -3.05
N PHE A 222 -4.59 7.80 -2.25
CA PHE A 222 -4.56 9.24 -2.51
C PHE A 222 -3.45 9.97 -1.74
N GLY A 223 -2.88 9.34 -0.70
CA GLY A 223 -1.95 10.02 0.18
C GLY A 223 -2.67 10.94 1.15
N TYR A 224 -1.91 11.53 2.07
CA TYR A 224 -2.45 12.44 3.08
C TYR A 224 -1.50 13.59 3.39
N ARG A 225 -2.09 14.73 3.79
CA ARG A 225 -1.35 15.91 4.26
C ARG A 225 -1.00 15.79 5.75
N PRO A 226 0.03 16.50 6.23
CA PRO A 226 0.35 16.55 7.66
C PRO A 226 -0.88 16.85 8.52
N GLY A 227 -1.07 16.09 9.61
CA GLY A 227 -2.17 16.32 10.54
C GLY A 227 -3.56 15.90 10.05
N ALA A 228 -3.67 15.13 8.96
CA ALA A 228 -4.96 14.68 8.43
C ALA A 228 -5.76 13.77 9.39
N PHE A 229 -5.10 12.99 10.25
CA PHE A 229 -5.73 12.13 11.25
C PHE A 229 -4.77 11.83 12.42
N THR A 230 -5.28 11.27 13.51
CA THR A 230 -4.48 10.85 14.68
C THR A 230 -3.50 9.76 14.29
N GLY A 231 -2.19 10.04 14.33
CA GLY A 231 -1.13 9.14 13.87
C GLY A 231 -0.60 9.45 12.46
N ALA A 232 -1.14 10.46 11.78
CA ALA A 232 -0.58 10.93 10.52
C ALA A 232 0.87 11.44 10.74
N SER A 233 1.77 11.05 9.85
CA SER A 233 3.13 11.60 9.82
C SER A 233 3.10 13.13 9.76
N ALA A 234 3.95 13.79 10.55
CA ALA A 234 4.12 15.24 10.54
C ALA A 234 4.52 15.80 9.17
N LYS A 235 4.93 14.94 8.21
CA LYS A 235 5.31 15.34 6.85
C LYS A 235 4.33 14.85 5.77
N GLY A 236 3.25 14.16 6.14
CA GLY A 236 2.33 13.54 5.18
C GLY A 236 2.91 12.29 4.50
N LYS A 237 2.19 11.76 3.50
CA LYS A 237 2.63 10.64 2.65
C LYS A 237 2.00 10.77 1.26
N PRO A 238 2.74 10.62 0.15
CA PRO A 238 2.14 10.58 -1.17
C PRO A 238 1.45 9.22 -1.41
N GLY A 239 0.33 9.26 -2.11
CA GLY A 239 -0.41 8.05 -2.47
C GLY A 239 0.06 7.40 -3.76
N PHE A 240 -0.43 6.20 -4.04
CA PHE A 240 -0.12 5.44 -5.25
C PHE A 240 -0.38 6.20 -6.54
N LEU A 241 -1.44 7.02 -6.61
CA LEU A 241 -1.73 7.82 -7.80
C LEU A 241 -0.63 8.82 -8.13
N ARG A 242 -0.07 9.47 -7.10
CA ARG A 242 1.02 10.41 -7.26
C ARG A 242 2.32 9.70 -7.64
N MET A 243 2.56 8.52 -7.07
CA MET A 243 3.72 7.69 -7.42
C MET A 243 3.65 7.14 -8.85
N ALA A 244 2.44 6.91 -9.38
CA ALA A 244 2.21 6.42 -10.73
C ALA A 244 2.14 7.52 -11.79
N HIS A 245 2.39 8.79 -11.43
CA HIS A 245 2.30 9.91 -12.36
C HIS A 245 3.25 9.75 -13.56
N GLY A 246 2.71 9.94 -14.77
CA GLY A 246 3.39 9.67 -16.04
C GLY A 246 3.45 8.19 -16.42
N GLY A 247 3.11 7.29 -15.49
CA GLY A 247 3.23 5.85 -15.61
C GLY A 247 1.90 5.13 -15.71
N THR A 248 1.86 3.92 -15.16
CA THR A 248 0.71 3.01 -15.16
C THR A 248 0.40 2.52 -13.75
N LEU A 249 -0.87 2.55 -13.38
CA LEU A 249 -1.39 1.96 -12.14
C LEU A 249 -2.16 0.69 -12.47
N PHE A 250 -1.71 -0.43 -11.92
CA PHE A 250 -2.37 -1.71 -12.01
C PHE A 250 -3.16 -2.02 -10.72
N LEU A 251 -4.47 -2.22 -10.85
CA LEU A 251 -5.35 -2.57 -9.73
C LEU A 251 -5.79 -4.03 -9.85
N ASP A 252 -5.20 -4.92 -9.04
CA ASP A 252 -5.66 -6.30 -8.94
C ASP A 252 -6.82 -6.42 -7.94
N GLU A 253 -7.67 -7.42 -8.18
CA GLU A 253 -8.86 -7.71 -7.39
C GLU A 253 -9.80 -6.49 -7.21
N LEU A 254 -10.08 -5.78 -8.32
CA LEU A 254 -10.92 -4.57 -8.33
C LEU A 254 -12.30 -4.75 -7.66
N GLY A 255 -12.84 -5.98 -7.69
CA GLY A 255 -14.10 -6.32 -7.02
C GLY A 255 -14.05 -6.31 -5.49
N GLU A 256 -12.89 -6.07 -4.88
CA GLU A 256 -12.74 -5.90 -3.43
C GLU A 256 -12.72 -4.42 -3.01
N LEU A 257 -12.86 -3.48 -3.96
CA LEU A 257 -12.88 -2.05 -3.67
C LEU A 257 -14.10 -1.64 -2.82
N PRO A 258 -13.89 -0.96 -1.67
CA PRO A 258 -14.97 -0.38 -0.90
C PRO A 258 -15.82 0.60 -1.73
N LEU A 259 -17.13 0.62 -1.52
CA LEU A 259 -18.06 1.52 -2.25
C LEU A 259 -17.67 3.01 -2.14
N SER A 260 -17.18 3.44 -0.97
CA SER A 260 -16.69 4.81 -0.76
C SER A 260 -15.53 5.16 -1.69
N MET A 261 -14.62 4.21 -1.90
CA MET A 261 -13.45 4.35 -2.77
C MET A 261 -13.83 4.37 -4.25
N GLN A 262 -14.86 3.60 -4.65
CA GLN A 262 -15.33 3.58 -6.03
C GLN A 262 -15.73 4.99 -6.53
N SER A 263 -16.38 5.80 -5.68
CA SER A 263 -16.76 7.17 -6.03
C SER A 263 -15.56 8.10 -6.26
N LYS A 264 -14.47 7.91 -5.50
CA LYS A 264 -13.25 8.72 -5.61
C LYS A 264 -12.41 8.28 -6.80
N LEU A 265 -12.33 6.97 -7.04
CA LEU A 265 -11.67 6.42 -8.23
C LEU A 265 -12.37 6.89 -9.51
N LEU A 266 -13.71 6.93 -9.53
CA LEU A 266 -14.48 7.47 -10.65
C LEU A 266 -14.06 8.91 -10.97
N ARG A 267 -14.08 9.81 -9.97
CA ARG A 267 -13.66 11.21 -10.16
C ARG A 267 -12.25 11.34 -10.72
N PHE A 268 -11.33 10.51 -10.21
CA PHE A 268 -9.97 10.44 -10.74
C PHE A 268 -9.95 9.98 -12.19
N THR A 269 -10.64 8.90 -12.52
CA THR A 269 -10.68 8.36 -13.90
C THR A 269 -11.30 9.33 -14.90
N GLU A 270 -12.16 10.24 -14.46
CA GLU A 270 -12.82 11.26 -15.29
C GLU A 270 -11.94 12.49 -15.58
N SER A 271 -11.31 13.04 -14.54
CA SER A 271 -10.63 14.34 -14.58
C SER A 271 -9.10 14.27 -14.50
N GLY A 272 -8.56 13.15 -14.03
CA GLY A 272 -7.16 13.03 -13.60
C GLY A 272 -6.87 13.73 -12.28
N GLU A 273 -7.90 14.21 -11.56
CA GLU A 273 -7.76 14.98 -10.34
C GLU A 273 -8.26 14.20 -9.11
N PHE A 274 -7.60 14.41 -7.98
CA PHE A 274 -8.01 13.84 -6.69
C PHE A 274 -7.67 14.78 -5.53
N TYR A 275 -8.26 14.53 -4.36
CA TYR A 275 -7.94 15.23 -3.12
C TYR A 275 -7.15 14.30 -2.20
N PRO A 276 -5.93 14.66 -1.79
CA PRO A 276 -5.26 13.98 -0.69
C PRO A 276 -6.10 14.08 0.59
N VAL A 277 -6.00 13.07 1.46
CA VAL A 277 -6.73 13.08 2.74
C VAL A 277 -6.31 14.29 3.57
N GLY A 278 -7.29 15.05 4.06
CA GLY A 278 -7.08 16.28 4.81
C GLY A 278 -6.70 17.51 3.96
N SER A 279 -6.70 17.40 2.63
CA SER A 279 -6.45 18.53 1.72
C SER A 279 -7.75 19.13 1.18
N THR A 280 -7.78 20.45 1.04
CA THR A 280 -8.82 21.18 0.29
C THR A 280 -8.39 21.51 -1.15
N GLN A 281 -7.14 21.26 -1.49
CA GLN A 281 -6.58 21.46 -2.84
C GLN A 281 -6.56 20.14 -3.61
N THR A 282 -6.93 20.21 -4.89
CA THR A 282 -6.81 19.09 -5.83
C THR A 282 -5.36 18.91 -6.28
N GLU A 283 -5.01 17.66 -6.58
CA GLU A 283 -3.80 17.31 -7.29
C GLU A 283 -4.18 16.64 -8.61
N LYS A 284 -3.53 17.05 -9.70
CA LYS A 284 -3.74 16.49 -11.04
C LYS A 284 -2.57 15.60 -11.41
N VAL A 285 -2.86 14.37 -11.80
CA VAL A 285 -1.88 13.41 -12.28
C VAL A 285 -2.37 12.71 -13.53
N ASP A 286 -1.47 12.51 -14.48
CA ASP A 286 -1.67 11.65 -15.64
C ASP A 286 -1.22 10.21 -15.32
N VAL A 287 -2.15 9.25 -15.33
CA VAL A 287 -1.88 7.84 -15.02
C VAL A 287 -2.74 6.95 -15.92
N ARG A 288 -2.12 5.97 -16.58
CA ARG A 288 -2.85 4.92 -17.29
C ARG A 288 -3.35 3.87 -16.29
N ILE A 289 -4.63 3.53 -16.34
CA ILE A 289 -5.23 2.54 -15.45
C ILE A 289 -5.38 1.19 -16.16
N ILE A 290 -4.79 0.14 -15.57
CA ILE A 290 -5.08 -1.26 -15.89
C ILE A 290 -5.74 -1.88 -14.66
N THR A 291 -6.85 -2.59 -14.84
CA THR A 291 -7.56 -3.24 -13.75
C THR A 291 -7.66 -4.73 -13.97
N ALA A 292 -7.79 -5.50 -12.90
CA ALA A 292 -7.95 -6.95 -12.95
C ALA A 292 -9.01 -7.42 -11.95
N THR A 293 -9.78 -8.43 -12.33
CA THR A 293 -10.78 -9.05 -11.46
C THR A 293 -11.05 -10.49 -11.86
N ASN A 294 -11.41 -11.32 -10.87
CA ASN A 294 -12.00 -12.64 -11.04
C ASN A 294 -13.50 -12.67 -10.75
N ARG A 295 -14.08 -11.57 -10.23
CA ARG A 295 -15.50 -11.45 -9.90
C ARG A 295 -16.31 -10.96 -11.09
N ASN A 296 -17.60 -11.30 -11.10
CA ASN A 296 -18.55 -10.76 -12.07
C ASN A 296 -19.02 -9.36 -11.65
N LEU A 297 -18.33 -8.32 -12.10
CA LEU A 297 -18.65 -6.93 -11.73
C LEU A 297 -20.07 -6.54 -12.18
N MET A 298 -20.58 -7.06 -13.29
CA MET A 298 -21.95 -6.78 -13.74
C MET A 298 -23.00 -7.33 -12.78
N GLN A 299 -22.74 -8.48 -12.16
CA GLN A 299 -23.59 -9.01 -11.11
C GLN A 299 -23.51 -8.13 -9.85
N MET A 300 -22.31 -7.71 -9.45
CA MET A 300 -22.11 -6.80 -8.32
C MET A 300 -22.81 -5.44 -8.51
N VAL A 301 -22.89 -4.95 -9.75
CA VAL A 301 -23.67 -3.75 -10.09
C VAL A 301 -25.16 -3.98 -9.84
N LYS A 302 -25.71 -5.14 -10.20
CA LYS A 302 -27.12 -5.48 -9.93
C LYS A 302 -27.41 -5.62 -8.44
N GLU A 303 -26.44 -6.10 -7.68
CA GLU A 303 -26.51 -6.28 -6.22
C GLU A 303 -26.24 -4.97 -5.44
N GLY A 304 -25.84 -3.90 -6.12
CA GLY A 304 -25.52 -2.60 -5.49
C GLY A 304 -24.16 -2.56 -4.77
N SER A 305 -23.33 -3.60 -4.88
CA SER A 305 -21.99 -3.67 -4.28
C SER A 305 -20.90 -3.07 -5.18
N PHE A 306 -21.23 -2.75 -6.43
CA PHE A 306 -20.35 -2.02 -7.35
C PHE A 306 -21.13 -0.94 -8.11
N ARG A 307 -20.52 0.22 -8.36
CA ARG A 307 -21.19 1.31 -9.09
C ARG A 307 -21.18 1.09 -10.60
N SER A 308 -22.31 1.35 -11.24
CA SER A 308 -22.48 1.20 -12.70
C SER A 308 -21.62 2.20 -13.49
N ASP A 309 -21.53 3.44 -13.02
CA ASP A 309 -20.74 4.51 -13.66
C ASP A 309 -19.24 4.15 -13.73
N LEU A 310 -18.66 3.70 -12.61
CA LEU A 310 -17.27 3.23 -12.56
C LEU A 310 -17.05 1.99 -13.43
N TYR A 311 -18.01 1.06 -13.45
CA TYR A 311 -17.93 -0.13 -14.31
C TYR A 311 -17.75 0.28 -15.78
N TYR A 312 -18.62 1.14 -16.31
CA TYR A 312 -18.52 1.55 -17.72
C TYR A 312 -17.25 2.36 -18.02
N ARG A 313 -16.74 3.13 -17.05
CA ARG A 313 -15.52 3.91 -17.22
C ARG A 313 -14.26 3.04 -17.28
N LEU A 314 -14.23 1.92 -16.56
CA LEU A 314 -13.09 0.99 -16.53
C LEU A 314 -13.22 -0.13 -17.58
N HIS A 315 -14.44 -0.51 -17.94
CA HIS A 315 -14.75 -1.57 -18.91
C HIS A 315 -14.66 -1.07 -20.37
N VAL A 316 -13.58 -0.36 -20.72
CA VAL A 316 -13.38 0.13 -22.09
C VAL A 316 -12.85 -1.00 -22.98
N ILE A 317 -11.77 -1.65 -22.54
CA ILE A 317 -11.15 -2.77 -23.26
C ILE A 317 -11.09 -3.99 -22.33
N PRO A 318 -12.12 -4.88 -22.36
CA PRO A 318 -12.11 -6.11 -21.59
C PRO A 318 -11.25 -7.17 -22.27
N ILE A 319 -10.27 -7.73 -21.55
CA ILE A 319 -9.43 -8.84 -22.00
C ILE A 319 -9.70 -10.04 -21.09
N ARG A 320 -10.25 -11.11 -21.67
CA ARG A 320 -10.50 -12.36 -20.95
C ARG A 320 -9.29 -13.27 -21.05
N ILE A 321 -8.75 -13.66 -19.91
CA ILE A 321 -7.59 -14.54 -19.81
C ILE A 321 -8.08 -15.96 -19.56
N PRO A 322 -7.78 -16.92 -20.45
CA PRO A 322 -8.24 -18.30 -20.31
C PRO A 322 -7.62 -18.98 -19.08
N ALA A 323 -8.41 -19.83 -18.43
CA ALA A 323 -7.91 -20.70 -17.36
C ALA A 323 -6.90 -21.72 -17.93
N LEU A 324 -6.02 -22.24 -17.08
CA LEU A 324 -4.95 -23.16 -17.48
C LEU A 324 -5.48 -24.44 -18.15
N ARG A 325 -6.62 -24.96 -17.67
CA ARG A 325 -7.34 -26.10 -18.28
C ARG A 325 -7.82 -25.86 -19.72
N GLU A 326 -7.94 -24.60 -20.15
CA GLU A 326 -8.38 -24.24 -21.50
C GLU A 326 -7.21 -24.06 -22.48
N ARG A 327 -5.96 -24.22 -22.00
CA ARG A 327 -4.69 -24.04 -22.71
C ARG A 327 -3.66 -25.13 -22.34
N PRO A 328 -3.96 -26.42 -22.62
CA PRO A 328 -3.13 -27.54 -22.18
C PRO A 328 -1.69 -27.49 -22.73
N GLU A 329 -1.46 -26.90 -23.90
CA GLU A 329 -0.13 -26.73 -24.49
C GLU A 329 0.77 -25.84 -23.63
N ASP A 330 0.18 -24.92 -22.87
CA ASP A 330 0.92 -24.05 -21.94
C ASP A 330 1.32 -24.79 -20.65
N ILE A 331 0.59 -25.84 -20.25
CA ILE A 331 0.91 -26.60 -19.03
C ILE A 331 2.30 -27.22 -19.16
N GLU A 332 2.58 -27.87 -20.28
CA GLU A 332 3.88 -28.48 -20.57
C GLU A 332 5.00 -27.42 -20.59
N ALA A 333 4.81 -26.33 -21.33
CA ALA A 333 5.82 -25.29 -21.50
C ALA A 333 6.13 -24.56 -20.18
N ILE A 334 5.09 -24.19 -19.43
CA ILE A 334 5.22 -23.56 -18.11
C ILE A 334 5.90 -24.53 -17.13
N ALA A 335 5.53 -25.82 -17.18
CA ALA A 335 6.11 -26.80 -16.28
C ALA A 335 7.62 -26.98 -16.53
N ALA A 336 8.01 -27.15 -17.80
CA ALA A 336 9.41 -27.25 -18.20
C ALA A 336 10.23 -26.02 -17.76
N TYR A 337 9.68 -24.81 -17.96
CA TYR A 337 10.32 -23.57 -17.52
C TYR A 337 10.60 -23.55 -16.02
N TYR A 338 9.61 -23.86 -15.19
CA TYR A 338 9.78 -23.84 -13.74
C TYR A 338 10.68 -24.97 -13.25
N ILE A 339 10.63 -26.16 -13.87
CA ILE A 339 11.55 -27.26 -13.53
C ILE A 339 12.99 -26.85 -13.76
N GLU A 340 13.30 -26.27 -14.91
CA GLU A 340 14.67 -25.79 -15.21
C GLU A 340 15.12 -24.74 -14.17
N ARG A 341 14.24 -23.79 -13.86
CA ARG A 341 14.50 -22.73 -12.87
C ARG A 341 14.76 -23.30 -11.48
N TYR A 342 13.94 -24.23 -11.01
CA TYR A 342 14.08 -24.84 -9.69
C TYR A 342 15.24 -25.83 -9.61
N ASN A 343 15.53 -26.55 -10.68
CA ASN A 343 16.74 -27.37 -10.79
C ASN A 343 18.01 -26.53 -10.61
N LYS A 344 18.10 -25.37 -11.28
CA LYS A 344 19.20 -24.41 -11.09
C LYS A 344 19.26 -23.88 -9.67
N LYS A 345 18.11 -23.48 -9.11
CA LYS A 345 18.01 -22.89 -7.76
C LYS A 345 18.40 -23.88 -6.65
N TYR A 346 17.98 -25.14 -6.76
CA TYR A 346 18.17 -26.16 -5.73
C TYR A 346 19.29 -27.16 -6.07
N CYS A 347 20.08 -26.89 -7.12
CA CYS A 347 21.15 -27.77 -7.62
C CYS A 347 20.69 -29.22 -7.86
N LYS A 348 19.47 -29.39 -8.40
CA LYS A 348 18.88 -30.68 -8.74
C LYS A 348 18.85 -30.91 -10.24
N LYS A 349 18.60 -32.17 -10.64
CA LYS A 349 18.47 -32.60 -12.04
C LYS A 349 17.21 -33.46 -12.21
N THR A 350 16.05 -32.81 -12.12
CA THR A 350 14.74 -33.45 -12.33
C THR A 350 14.20 -33.18 -13.73
N CYS A 351 13.35 -34.08 -14.25
CA CYS A 351 12.65 -33.95 -15.52
C CYS A 351 11.19 -34.41 -15.38
N LEU A 352 10.38 -34.13 -16.39
CA LEU A 352 9.03 -34.67 -16.56
C LEU A 352 9.13 -35.98 -17.35
N SER A 353 8.69 -37.10 -16.77
CA SER A 353 8.32 -38.28 -17.56
C SER A 353 7.01 -38.05 -18.33
N GLU A 354 6.73 -38.90 -19.32
CA GLU A 354 5.45 -38.87 -20.05
C GLU A 354 4.25 -39.12 -19.11
N ASP A 355 4.39 -40.04 -18.15
CA ASP A 355 3.37 -40.32 -17.14
C ASP A 355 3.11 -39.09 -16.26
N SER A 356 4.19 -38.43 -15.81
CA SER A 356 4.14 -37.19 -15.05
C SER A 356 3.45 -36.06 -15.83
N LEU A 357 3.76 -35.91 -17.12
CA LEU A 357 3.12 -34.93 -17.98
C LEU A 357 1.61 -35.23 -18.16
N ASN A 358 1.26 -36.48 -18.40
CA ASN A 358 -0.14 -36.90 -18.53
C ASN A 358 -0.95 -36.58 -17.26
N LEU A 359 -0.37 -36.77 -16.08
CA LEU A 359 -0.98 -36.37 -14.81
C LEU A 359 -1.22 -34.86 -14.72
N LEU A 360 -0.24 -34.05 -15.15
CA LEU A 360 -0.43 -32.59 -15.18
C LEU A 360 -1.54 -32.17 -16.15
N LEU A 361 -1.66 -32.83 -17.30
CA LEU A 361 -2.67 -32.52 -18.32
C LEU A 361 -4.09 -32.91 -17.90
N GLN A 362 -4.25 -33.96 -17.09
CA GLN A 362 -5.56 -34.41 -16.61
C GLN A 362 -6.10 -33.56 -15.45
N TYR A 363 -5.22 -32.87 -14.72
CA TYR A 363 -5.62 -32.05 -13.57
C TYR A 363 -6.33 -30.76 -13.99
N ARG A 364 -7.35 -30.34 -13.24
CA ARG A 364 -8.18 -29.16 -13.60
C ARG A 364 -7.52 -27.80 -13.30
N TRP A 365 -6.50 -27.76 -12.45
CA TRP A 365 -5.77 -26.55 -12.05
C TRP A 365 -6.66 -25.40 -11.55
N PRO A 366 -7.46 -25.58 -10.49
CA PRO A 366 -8.29 -24.51 -9.92
C PRO A 366 -7.48 -23.27 -9.47
N GLY A 367 -6.22 -23.44 -9.06
CA GLY A 367 -5.30 -22.33 -8.77
C GLY A 367 -4.42 -21.92 -9.96
N ASN A 368 -4.72 -22.43 -11.16
CA ASN A 368 -4.07 -22.10 -12.43
C ASN A 368 -2.53 -22.17 -12.34
N VAL A 369 -1.81 -21.18 -12.90
CA VAL A 369 -0.34 -21.17 -12.96
C VAL A 369 0.29 -21.07 -11.57
N ARG A 370 -0.38 -20.40 -10.63
CA ARG A 370 0.10 -20.27 -9.24
C ARG A 370 0.18 -21.65 -8.56
N GLU A 371 -0.85 -22.48 -8.74
CA GLU A 371 -0.87 -23.84 -8.22
C GLU A 371 0.14 -24.73 -8.94
N LEU A 372 0.20 -24.69 -10.28
CA LEU A 372 1.18 -25.44 -11.07
C LEU A 372 2.62 -25.15 -10.61
N ARG A 373 2.98 -23.88 -10.46
CA ARG A 373 4.29 -23.46 -9.97
C ARG A 373 4.60 -24.07 -8.59
N ASN A 374 3.65 -23.98 -7.65
CA ASN A 374 3.83 -24.50 -6.29
C ASN A 374 3.98 -26.02 -6.26
N VAL A 375 3.19 -26.74 -7.08
CA VAL A 375 3.25 -28.20 -7.22
C VAL A 375 4.61 -28.63 -7.76
N ILE A 376 5.10 -27.95 -8.81
CA ILE A 376 6.41 -28.23 -9.40
C ILE A 376 7.53 -27.95 -8.40
N GLU A 377 7.50 -26.80 -7.71
CA GLU A 377 8.51 -26.46 -6.70
C GLU A 377 8.60 -27.54 -5.61
N ARG A 378 7.43 -27.96 -5.09
CA ARG A 378 7.34 -29.01 -4.09
C ARG A 378 7.86 -30.35 -4.61
N ALA A 379 7.49 -30.73 -5.84
CA ALA A 379 7.96 -31.96 -6.47
C ALA A 379 9.48 -31.96 -6.68
N VAL A 380 10.07 -30.84 -7.12
CA VAL A 380 11.53 -30.68 -7.25
C VAL A 380 12.18 -30.79 -5.87
N LEU A 381 11.64 -30.15 -4.82
CA LEU A 381 12.21 -30.24 -3.47
C LEU A 381 12.15 -31.65 -2.88
N MET A 382 11.09 -32.40 -3.16
CA MET A 382 10.87 -33.75 -2.63
C MET A 382 11.53 -34.87 -3.47
N SER A 383 12.09 -34.56 -4.64
CA SER A 383 12.82 -35.56 -5.43
C SER A 383 14.06 -36.07 -4.69
N GLN A 384 14.24 -37.40 -4.70
CA GLN A 384 15.41 -38.06 -4.11
C GLN A 384 16.61 -38.04 -5.05
N ALA A 385 17.81 -38.07 -4.48
CA ALA A 385 19.05 -38.14 -5.27
C ALA A 385 19.07 -39.44 -6.10
N GLY A 386 19.10 -39.30 -7.43
CA GLY A 386 19.19 -40.43 -8.37
C GLY A 386 17.90 -40.76 -9.14
N SER A 387 16.75 -40.23 -8.76
CA SER A 387 15.52 -40.32 -9.58
C SER A 387 15.34 -39.04 -10.40
N PRO A 388 15.39 -39.10 -11.74
CA PRO A 388 15.18 -37.93 -12.57
C PRO A 388 13.69 -37.52 -12.60
N ASP A 389 12.75 -38.47 -12.47
CA ASP A 389 11.32 -38.16 -12.57
C ASP A 389 10.76 -37.46 -11.32
N LEU A 390 9.81 -36.55 -11.55
CA LEU A 390 9.15 -35.78 -10.50
C LEU A 390 8.07 -36.62 -9.80
N PRO A 391 8.05 -36.68 -8.46
CA PRO A 391 7.01 -37.40 -7.73
C PRO A 391 5.71 -36.59 -7.71
N LEU A 392 4.98 -36.52 -8.83
CA LEU A 392 3.77 -35.70 -8.97
C LEU A 392 2.52 -36.35 -8.34
N ARG A 393 2.42 -37.68 -8.36
CA ARG A 393 1.25 -38.39 -7.80
C ARG A 393 0.96 -37.99 -6.34
N PRO A 394 1.91 -38.03 -5.40
CA PRO A 394 1.64 -37.61 -4.01
C PRO A 394 1.24 -36.13 -3.88
N MET A 395 1.70 -35.27 -4.79
CA MET A 395 1.41 -33.83 -4.78
C MET A 395 0.00 -33.52 -5.25
N LEU A 396 -0.51 -34.28 -6.22
CA LEU A 396 -1.84 -34.07 -6.79
C LEU A 396 -2.92 -34.79 -5.97
N HIS A 397 -2.64 -35.97 -5.41
CA HIS A 397 -3.63 -36.76 -4.64
C HIS A 397 -3.97 -36.16 -3.27
N SER A 398 -3.04 -35.48 -2.59
CA SER A 398 -3.31 -34.85 -1.28
C SER A 398 -4.30 -33.67 -1.37
N ASP A 399 -4.29 -32.94 -2.49
CA ASP A 399 -5.21 -31.82 -2.74
C ASP A 399 -6.45 -32.23 -3.56
N TRP A 400 -6.38 -33.33 -4.34
CA TRP A 400 -7.51 -33.88 -5.09
C TRP A 400 -8.51 -34.58 -4.18
N ASP A 401 -8.08 -35.53 -3.33
CA ASP A 401 -8.99 -36.29 -2.47
C ASP A 401 -9.69 -35.38 -1.44
N ALA A 402 -8.98 -34.39 -0.88
CA ALA A 402 -9.55 -33.45 0.08
C ALA A 402 -10.57 -32.46 -0.53
N ARG A 403 -10.52 -32.22 -1.84
CA ARG A 403 -11.44 -31.33 -2.57
C ARG A 403 -12.61 -32.09 -3.19
N GLU A 404 -12.38 -33.30 -3.69
CA GLU A 404 -13.47 -34.18 -4.15
C GLU A 404 -14.38 -34.56 -2.97
N LEU A 405 -13.82 -34.79 -1.77
CA LEU A 405 -14.59 -34.92 -0.53
C LEU A 405 -15.43 -33.67 -0.21
N ARG A 406 -14.93 -32.45 -0.47
CA ARG A 406 -15.70 -31.20 -0.25
C ARG A 406 -16.78 -30.93 -1.30
N GLU A 407 -16.52 -31.22 -2.58
CA GLU A 407 -17.53 -31.07 -3.64
C GLU A 407 -18.61 -32.16 -3.56
N GLN A 408 -18.22 -33.38 -3.16
CA GLN A 408 -19.18 -34.45 -2.82
C GLN A 408 -19.94 -34.15 -1.52
N ASP A 409 -19.32 -33.54 -0.50
CA ASP A 409 -20.04 -33.07 0.70
C ASP A 409 -21.03 -31.93 0.38
N LEU A 410 -20.69 -30.99 -0.52
CA LEU A 410 -21.57 -29.86 -0.87
C LEU A 410 -22.77 -30.27 -1.75
N THR A 411 -22.57 -31.26 -2.63
CA THR A 411 -23.66 -31.84 -3.44
C THR A 411 -24.47 -32.89 -2.66
N GLY A 412 -23.81 -33.69 -1.83
CA GLY A 412 -24.42 -34.68 -0.94
C GLY A 412 -25.26 -34.05 0.17
N GLN A 413 -24.78 -32.98 0.81
CA GLN A 413 -25.53 -32.26 1.85
C GLN A 413 -26.79 -31.58 1.28
N ASN A 414 -26.79 -31.09 0.04
CA ASN A 414 -28.00 -30.52 -0.55
C ASN A 414 -29.05 -31.58 -0.91
N GLN A 415 -28.64 -32.77 -1.33
CA GLN A 415 -29.56 -33.88 -1.64
C GLN A 415 -30.09 -34.56 -0.37
N GLU A 416 -29.23 -34.80 0.62
CA GLU A 416 -29.60 -35.39 1.91
C GLU A 416 -30.40 -34.42 2.77
N MET A 417 -30.08 -33.12 2.80
CA MET A 417 -30.89 -32.12 3.49
C MET A 417 -32.25 -31.93 2.81
N SER A 418 -32.33 -31.98 1.47
CA SER A 418 -33.62 -31.91 0.74
C SER A 418 -34.48 -33.16 0.97
N ASN A 419 -33.87 -34.35 1.03
CA ASN A 419 -34.58 -35.60 1.31
C ASN A 419 -34.95 -35.73 2.80
N ALA A 420 -34.11 -35.23 3.72
CA ALA A 420 -34.41 -35.13 5.14
C ALA A 420 -35.54 -34.12 5.40
N LEU A 421 -35.53 -32.95 4.75
CA LEU A 421 -36.62 -31.96 4.83
C LEU A 421 -37.94 -32.51 4.27
N LYS A 422 -37.92 -33.23 3.14
CA LYS A 422 -39.14 -33.86 2.57
C LYS A 422 -39.69 -35.00 3.43
N SER A 423 -38.83 -35.73 4.14
CA SER A 423 -39.26 -36.81 5.04
C SER A 423 -39.69 -36.28 6.43
N LEU A 424 -39.13 -35.15 6.88
CA LEU A 424 -39.59 -34.42 8.07
C LEU A 424 -40.93 -33.70 7.83
N GLU A 425 -41.15 -33.08 6.66
CA GLU A 425 -42.44 -32.46 6.29
C GLU A 425 -43.59 -33.48 6.20
N ALA A 426 -43.29 -34.74 5.87
CA ALA A 426 -44.31 -35.81 5.78
C ALA A 426 -44.79 -36.33 7.15
N SER A 427 -44.15 -35.95 8.26
CA SER A 427 -44.45 -36.50 9.60
C SER A 427 -44.78 -35.46 10.68
N VAL A 428 -44.82 -34.17 10.32
CA VAL A 428 -45.30 -33.10 11.22
C VAL A 428 -46.75 -32.78 10.85
N PRO A 429 -47.73 -32.91 11.77
CA PRO A 429 -49.09 -32.45 11.49
C PRO A 429 -49.05 -30.96 11.17
N SER A 430 -49.35 -30.61 9.91
CA SER A 430 -49.38 -29.24 9.42
C SER A 430 -50.52 -28.49 10.10
N ILE A 431 -50.18 -27.52 10.96
CA ILE A 431 -51.17 -26.59 11.52
C ILE A 431 -51.63 -25.67 10.37
N PRO A 432 -52.92 -25.65 9.99
CA PRO A 432 -53.39 -24.77 8.93
C PRO A 432 -53.17 -23.31 9.34
N MET A 433 -52.53 -22.52 8.49
CA MET A 433 -52.45 -21.06 8.68
C MET A 433 -53.86 -20.46 8.57
N PRO A 434 -54.28 -19.57 9.49
CA PRO A 434 -55.55 -18.86 9.36
C PRO A 434 -55.56 -17.98 8.10
N ASP A 435 -56.75 -17.77 7.53
CA ASP A 435 -56.95 -16.92 6.36
C ASP A 435 -56.43 -15.49 6.63
N PRO A 436 -55.54 -14.92 5.77
CA PRO A 436 -54.99 -13.58 5.95
C PRO A 436 -56.03 -12.45 5.99
N ASP A 437 -57.27 -12.70 5.56
CA ASP A 437 -58.35 -11.71 5.61
C ASP A 437 -59.08 -11.65 6.97
N LEU A 438 -58.74 -12.53 7.93
CA LEU A 438 -59.29 -12.49 9.29
C LEU A 438 -58.68 -11.37 10.15
N PRO A 439 -59.48 -10.68 10.99
CA PRO A 439 -58.94 -9.80 12.02
C PRO A 439 -57.94 -10.55 12.90
N LEU A 440 -56.81 -9.89 13.21
CA LEU A 440 -55.69 -10.50 13.93
C LEU A 440 -56.10 -11.20 15.23
N ALA A 441 -57.09 -10.66 15.95
CA ALA A 441 -57.59 -11.25 17.20
C ALA A 441 -58.23 -12.63 16.99
N ASP A 442 -58.91 -12.86 15.87
CA ASP A 442 -59.57 -14.13 15.55
C ASP A 442 -58.58 -15.11 14.90
N ALA A 443 -57.65 -14.60 14.09
CA ALA A 443 -56.56 -15.40 13.53
C ALA A 443 -55.66 -15.98 14.63
N ILE A 444 -55.33 -15.20 15.67
CA ILE A 444 -54.54 -15.67 16.82
C ILE A 444 -55.30 -16.76 17.58
N LYS A 445 -56.62 -16.61 17.80
CA LYS A 445 -57.43 -17.63 18.50
C LYS A 445 -57.47 -18.96 17.74
N LEU A 446 -57.70 -18.90 16.43
CA LEU A 446 -57.74 -20.10 15.57
C LEU A 446 -56.39 -20.81 15.54
N PHE A 447 -55.30 -20.04 15.42
CA PHE A 447 -53.96 -20.59 15.48
C PHE A 447 -53.68 -21.22 16.85
N GLU A 448 -54.04 -20.54 17.94
CA GLU A 448 -53.84 -21.04 19.30
C GLU A 448 -54.60 -22.35 19.53
N GLN A 449 -55.84 -22.46 19.06
CA GLN A 449 -56.63 -23.69 19.11
C GLN A 449 -55.95 -24.84 18.36
N HIS A 450 -55.64 -24.64 17.07
CA HIS A 450 -55.02 -25.69 16.27
C HIS A 450 -53.64 -26.11 16.82
N TYR A 451 -52.88 -25.15 17.35
CA TYR A 451 -51.59 -25.42 17.96
C TYR A 451 -51.72 -26.26 19.24
N ILE A 452 -52.68 -25.92 20.11
CA ILE A 452 -52.93 -26.70 21.34
C ILE A 452 -53.38 -28.12 21.00
N ASP A 453 -54.31 -28.29 20.05
CA ASP A 453 -54.82 -29.60 19.66
C ASP A 453 -53.74 -30.47 19.03
N ALA A 454 -52.88 -29.89 18.18
CA ALA A 454 -51.73 -30.59 17.60
C ALA A 454 -50.73 -31.06 18.66
N VAL A 455 -50.46 -30.24 19.67
CA VAL A 455 -49.54 -30.62 20.77
C VAL A 455 -50.16 -31.71 21.66
N ILE A 456 -51.47 -31.66 21.94
CA ILE A 456 -52.16 -32.72 22.68
C ILE A 456 -52.13 -34.04 21.90
N ALA A 457 -52.39 -34.00 20.59
CA ALA A 457 -52.34 -35.17 19.72
C ALA A 457 -50.94 -35.79 19.68
N ARG A 458 -49.88 -34.97 19.61
CA ARG A 458 -48.48 -35.43 19.64
C ARG A 458 -48.12 -36.19 20.91
N HIS A 459 -48.73 -35.84 22.04
CA HIS A 459 -48.54 -36.52 23.33
C HIS A 459 -49.63 -37.57 23.63
N ASN A 460 -50.31 -38.08 22.60
CA ASN A 460 -51.36 -39.11 22.70
C ASN A 460 -52.43 -38.79 23.77
N GLY A 461 -52.84 -37.52 23.87
CA GLY A 461 -53.90 -37.10 24.79
C GLY A 461 -53.47 -36.91 26.26
N LYS A 462 -52.18 -37.06 26.60
CA LYS A 462 -51.69 -36.85 27.97
C LYS A 462 -51.54 -35.35 28.30
N LEU A 463 -52.60 -34.76 28.84
CA LEU A 463 -52.68 -33.33 29.21
C LEU A 463 -51.52 -32.82 30.10
N SER A 464 -50.99 -33.64 31.02
CA SER A 464 -49.89 -33.21 31.90
C SER A 464 -48.57 -33.02 31.14
N GLU A 465 -48.29 -33.87 30.15
CA GLU A 465 -47.08 -33.80 29.33
C GLU A 465 -47.21 -32.70 28.28
N ALA A 466 -48.39 -32.58 27.65
CA ALA A 466 -48.70 -31.50 26.72
C ALA A 466 -48.61 -30.11 27.38
N ALA A 467 -49.14 -29.95 28.60
CA ALA A 467 -49.04 -28.69 29.34
C ALA A 467 -47.59 -28.30 29.65
N ARG A 468 -46.75 -29.28 30.02
CA ARG A 468 -45.31 -29.06 30.23
C ARG A 468 -44.62 -28.65 28.93
N SER A 469 -44.94 -29.27 27.80
CA SER A 469 -44.36 -28.91 26.50
C SER A 469 -44.81 -27.53 26.00
N LEU A 470 -46.02 -27.11 26.34
CA LEU A 470 -46.54 -25.76 26.06
C LEU A 470 -46.02 -24.71 27.06
N GLY A 471 -45.33 -25.11 28.12
CA GLY A 471 -44.85 -24.20 29.17
C GLY A 471 -45.96 -23.60 30.03
N ILE A 472 -47.16 -24.19 30.05
CA ILE A 472 -48.31 -23.68 30.82
C ILE A 472 -48.75 -24.67 31.91
N HIS A 473 -49.41 -24.17 32.95
CA HIS A 473 -49.93 -25.02 34.01
C HIS A 473 -51.11 -25.88 33.49
N ARG A 474 -51.20 -27.14 33.93
CA ARG A 474 -52.23 -28.11 33.47
C ARG A 474 -53.67 -27.58 33.61
N THR A 475 -53.95 -26.84 34.68
CA THR A 475 -55.27 -26.23 34.91
C THR A 475 -55.59 -25.11 33.91
N THR A 476 -54.58 -24.39 33.42
CA THR A 476 -54.72 -23.35 32.39
C THR A 476 -55.01 -23.97 31.03
N LEU A 477 -54.31 -25.05 30.68
CA LEU A 477 -54.58 -25.80 29.45
C LEU A 477 -56.02 -26.34 29.43
N TYR A 478 -56.48 -26.93 30.54
CA TYR A 478 -57.85 -27.44 30.66
C TYR A 478 -58.93 -26.34 30.56
N ARG A 479 -58.68 -25.15 31.14
CA ARG A 479 -59.59 -24.00 31.00
C ARG A 479 -59.66 -23.47 29.57
N ARG A 480 -58.51 -23.40 28.88
CA ARG A 480 -58.45 -22.96 27.48
C ARG A 480 -59.14 -23.95 26.54
N GLN A 481 -58.94 -25.25 26.75
CA GLN A 481 -59.67 -26.28 25.99
C GLN A 481 -61.18 -26.18 26.19
N LYS A 482 -61.67 -25.99 27.44
CA LYS A 482 -63.10 -25.79 27.69
C LYS A 482 -63.67 -24.49 27.10
N ALA A 483 -62.89 -23.41 27.06
CA ALA A 483 -63.32 -22.16 26.45
C ALA A 483 -63.46 -22.29 24.93
N ILE A 484 -62.61 -23.13 24.32
CA ILE A 484 -62.63 -23.48 22.90
C ILE A 484 -63.81 -24.41 22.57
N ASP A 485 -64.02 -25.48 23.34
CA ASP A 485 -65.15 -26.42 23.14
C ASP A 485 -66.52 -25.78 23.44
N GLY A 486 -66.56 -24.72 24.26
CA GLY A 486 -67.77 -23.95 24.55
C GLY A 486 -68.25 -23.05 23.40
N LEU A 487 -67.42 -22.82 22.37
CA LEU A 487 -67.75 -22.01 21.19
C LEU A 487 -68.26 -22.84 20.00
N SER A 488 -68.05 -24.15 19.98
CA SER A 488 -68.58 -25.08 18.97
C SER A 488 -69.96 -25.65 19.32
N GLY A 489 -70.56 -25.22 20.43
CA GLY A 489 -71.88 -25.63 20.91
C GLY A 489 -72.80 -24.46 21.24
N ALA A 490 -73.27 -23.74 20.22
CA ALA A 490 -74.49 -22.92 20.31
C ALA A 490 -75.58 -23.54 19.41
N PRO A 491 -76.84 -23.59 19.88
CA PRO A 491 -77.83 -24.60 19.48
C PRO A 491 -78.48 -24.33 18.13
N SER A 492 -78.88 -25.43 17.48
CA SER A 492 -79.84 -25.48 16.38
C SER A 492 -81.08 -24.64 16.68
N GLY A 493 -81.12 -23.45 16.07
CA GLY A 493 -82.36 -22.72 15.84
C GLY A 493 -83.18 -23.47 14.79
N LYS A 494 -84.34 -23.99 15.21
CA LYS A 494 -85.41 -24.44 14.33
C LYS A 494 -85.73 -23.35 13.29
N PHE A 495 -85.60 -23.66 12.01
CA PHE A 495 -86.71 -23.85 11.05
C PHE A 495 -86.18 -24.46 9.76
#